data_AF-A0A815PE48-F1
#
_entry.id   AF-A0A815PE48-F1
#
_cell.length_a   1.000
_cell.length_b   1.000
_cell.length_c   1.000
_cell.angle_alpha   90.00
_cell.angle_beta   90.00
_cell.angle_gamma   90.00
#
_symmetry.space_group_name_H-M   'P 1'
#
loop_
_entity.id
_entity.type
_entity.pdbx_description
1 polymer ?
#
loop_
_entity_poly.entity_id
_entity_poly.type
_entity_poly.pdbx_seq_one_letter_code
_entity_poly.pdbx_strand_id
1 'polypeptide(L)'
;MRNLSKFYAPPGSTEKAAYALLKLEKDSPITILTGFCVTARLVDSEKVPVVETDGPPGAVLAGETLRKLSYRVSYVADPVTCNVLRACLKSIKADDNCVHEFYTGHDEKEQVAEAHRLINQLKPKTMIAGELCSRSWNDGIRRNMKGENINDWNPPVDEMLVQFKGRGIIIAVGDGGNEAGMANLKDNIPLASDGKTIMASGVYSDIPVTSWNSNLGLQAVASVAAAME
;
A
#
# COMPACT_ATOMS: atom_id res chain seq x y z
N MET A 1 -8.40 14.27 -13.81
CA MET A 1 -8.27 12.86 -14.23
C MET A 1 -6.83 12.43 -13.90
N ARG A 2 -6.61 11.28 -13.26
CA ARG A 2 -5.29 10.84 -12.74
C ARG A 2 -4.24 10.53 -13.84
N ASN A 3 -4.64 10.59 -15.12
CA ASN A 3 -3.78 10.32 -16.29
C ASN A 3 -3.06 8.97 -16.23
N LEU A 4 -3.72 7.94 -15.67
CA LEU A 4 -3.20 6.58 -15.54
C LEU A 4 -2.64 6.02 -16.85
N SER A 5 -3.24 6.41 -17.99
CA SER A 5 -2.78 6.02 -19.33
C SER A 5 -1.35 6.43 -19.68
N LYS A 6 -0.76 7.38 -18.93
CA LYS A 6 0.63 7.76 -19.10
C LYS A 6 1.59 6.77 -18.45
N PHE A 7 1.18 6.09 -17.38
CA PHE A 7 2.08 5.29 -16.55
C PHE A 7 1.54 3.89 -16.28
N TYR A 8 0.85 3.27 -17.23
CA TYR A 8 0.41 1.88 -17.05
C TYR A 8 1.57 0.96 -16.69
N ALA A 9 1.33 0.11 -15.71
CA ALA A 9 2.19 -1.03 -15.46
C ALA A 9 2.30 -1.89 -16.73
N PRO A 10 3.40 -2.63 -16.92
CA PRO A 10 3.54 -3.54 -18.05
C PRO A 10 2.32 -4.46 -18.22
N PRO A 11 1.86 -4.73 -19.46
CA PRO A 11 0.78 -5.69 -19.70
C PRO A 11 1.07 -7.04 -19.04
N GLY A 12 0.06 -7.63 -18.40
CA GLY A 12 0.22 -8.89 -17.67
C GLY A 12 0.72 -8.77 -16.23
N SER A 13 0.88 -7.54 -15.70
CA SER A 13 1.34 -7.33 -14.32
C SER A 13 0.45 -8.01 -13.27
N THR A 14 -0.87 -8.02 -13.47
CA THR A 14 -1.82 -8.66 -12.54
C THR A 14 -1.61 -10.17 -12.49
N GLU A 15 -1.47 -10.81 -13.66
CA GLU A 15 -1.20 -12.23 -13.81
C GLU A 15 0.18 -12.56 -13.22
N LYS A 16 1.20 -11.73 -13.51
CA LYS A 16 2.54 -11.90 -12.95
C LYS A 16 2.52 -11.83 -11.41
N ALA A 17 1.76 -10.92 -10.83
CA ALA A 17 1.57 -10.81 -9.38
C ALA A 17 0.89 -12.06 -8.81
N ALA A 18 -0.18 -12.54 -9.45
CA ALA A 18 -0.86 -13.78 -9.06
C ALA A 18 0.06 -15.00 -9.14
N TYR A 19 0.80 -15.19 -10.24
CA TYR A 19 1.79 -16.25 -10.38
C TYR A 19 2.89 -16.19 -9.31
N ALA A 20 3.33 -14.98 -8.94
CA ALA A 20 4.33 -14.81 -7.88
C ALA A 20 3.81 -15.26 -6.52
N LEU A 21 2.54 -14.98 -6.21
CA LEU A 21 1.87 -15.44 -5.00
C LEU A 21 1.72 -16.97 -4.97
N LEU A 22 1.29 -17.58 -6.07
CA LEU A 22 1.09 -19.03 -6.17
C LEU A 22 2.40 -19.84 -6.08
N LYS A 23 3.56 -19.21 -6.29
CA LYS A 23 4.88 -19.85 -6.08
C LYS A 23 5.27 -19.96 -4.60
N LEU A 24 4.59 -19.25 -3.71
CA LEU A 24 4.83 -19.37 -2.28
C LEU A 24 4.29 -20.70 -1.75
N GLU A 25 5.02 -21.29 -0.79
CA GLU A 25 4.50 -22.41 -0.03
C GLU A 25 3.24 -21.99 0.73
N LYS A 26 2.29 -22.93 0.91
CA LYS A 26 1.14 -22.71 1.79
C LYS A 26 1.62 -22.37 3.20
N ASP A 27 0.79 -21.64 3.94
CA ASP A 27 1.11 -21.02 5.23
C ASP A 27 2.22 -19.95 5.19
N SER A 28 2.71 -19.57 4.00
CA SER A 28 3.63 -18.43 3.87
C SER A 28 2.98 -17.14 4.38
N PRO A 29 3.71 -16.34 5.20
CA PRO A 29 3.24 -15.05 5.68
C PRO A 29 3.26 -14.00 4.56
N ILE A 30 2.12 -13.37 4.32
CA ILE A 30 1.93 -12.24 3.42
C ILE A 30 1.52 -11.03 4.25
N THR A 31 2.21 -9.92 4.08
CA THR A 31 1.85 -8.66 4.74
C THR A 31 1.28 -7.68 3.71
N ILE A 32 0.05 -7.22 3.94
CA ILE A 32 -0.62 -6.22 3.11
C ILE A 32 -0.52 -4.85 3.77
N LEU A 33 0.06 -3.89 3.07
CA LEU A 33 0.21 -2.49 3.48
C LEU A 33 -0.81 -1.63 2.74
N THR A 34 -1.52 -0.76 3.44
CA THR A 34 -2.47 0.18 2.84
C THR A 34 -2.64 1.40 3.73
N GLY A 35 -3.10 2.51 3.18
CA GLY A 35 -3.41 3.70 3.95
C GLY A 35 -2.89 4.95 3.28
N PHE A 36 -3.81 5.91 3.15
CA PHE A 36 -3.55 7.19 2.54
C PHE A 36 -4.49 8.24 3.14
N CYS A 37 -3.93 9.12 3.96
CA CYS A 37 -4.64 10.28 4.48
C CYS A 37 -4.46 11.45 3.52
N VAL A 38 -5.49 11.78 2.76
CA VAL A 38 -5.41 12.81 1.70
C VAL A 38 -5.51 14.24 2.23
N THR A 39 -6.08 14.42 3.43
CA THR A 39 -6.25 15.71 4.11
C THR A 39 -6.49 15.48 5.61
N ALA A 40 -6.62 16.56 6.38
CA ALA A 40 -7.27 16.56 7.69
C ALA A 40 -8.53 17.42 7.68
N ARG A 41 -9.43 17.18 8.62
CA ARG A 41 -10.62 18.00 8.91
C ARG A 41 -10.61 18.43 10.37
N LEU A 42 -11.24 19.56 10.68
CA LEU A 42 -11.42 19.99 12.08
C LEU A 42 -12.61 19.25 12.70
N VAL A 43 -12.39 18.58 13.82
CA VAL A 43 -13.41 17.99 14.69
C VAL A 43 -13.10 18.48 16.10
N ASP A 44 -14.04 19.19 16.72
CA ASP A 44 -13.86 19.74 18.07
C ASP A 44 -12.57 20.56 18.27
N SER A 45 -12.20 21.36 17.26
CA SER A 45 -10.95 22.15 17.17
C SER A 45 -9.66 21.35 17.02
N GLU A 46 -9.73 20.03 16.87
CA GLU A 46 -8.59 19.16 16.57
C GLU A 46 -8.56 18.79 15.09
N LYS A 47 -7.36 18.74 14.50
CA LYS A 47 -7.19 18.26 13.13
C LYS A 47 -7.15 16.74 13.13
N VAL A 48 -8.16 16.12 12.53
CA VAL A 48 -8.28 14.68 12.40
C VAL A 48 -7.94 14.27 10.96
N PRO A 49 -6.98 13.34 10.75
CA PRO A 49 -6.69 12.79 9.43
C PRO A 49 -7.94 12.20 8.76
N VAL A 50 -8.08 12.41 7.47
CA VAL A 50 -9.14 11.83 6.64
C VAL A 50 -8.50 10.76 5.76
N VAL A 51 -8.64 9.52 6.21
CA VAL A 51 -8.28 8.32 5.45
C VAL A 51 -9.23 8.18 4.26
N GLU A 52 -8.68 7.90 3.08
CA GLU A 52 -9.51 7.61 1.92
C GLU A 52 -10.08 6.18 1.92
N THR A 53 -11.11 5.95 1.11
CA THR A 53 -11.77 4.64 1.02
C THR A 53 -11.13 3.73 -0.03
N ASP A 54 -10.20 4.25 -0.83
CA ASP A 54 -9.38 3.43 -1.71
C ASP A 54 -8.22 2.79 -0.92
N GLY A 55 -7.95 1.51 -1.14
CA GLY A 55 -6.99 0.71 -0.37
C GLY A 55 -7.63 -0.24 0.65
N PRO A 56 -8.15 0.22 1.80
CA PRO A 56 -8.52 -0.67 2.91
C PRO A 56 -9.57 -1.75 2.58
N PRO A 57 -10.70 -1.44 1.92
CA PRO A 57 -11.69 -2.47 1.56
C PRO A 57 -11.12 -3.53 0.61
N GLY A 58 -10.35 -3.12 -0.39
CA GLY A 58 -9.73 -4.03 -1.35
C GLY A 58 -8.59 -4.84 -0.74
N ALA A 59 -7.83 -4.27 0.19
CA ALA A 59 -6.82 -4.97 0.96
C ALA A 59 -7.47 -6.12 1.77
N VAL A 60 -8.58 -5.84 2.46
CA VAL A 60 -9.32 -6.86 3.21
C VAL A 60 -9.87 -7.96 2.31
N LEU A 61 -10.52 -7.61 1.20
CA LEU A 61 -11.07 -8.62 0.28
C LEU A 61 -9.97 -9.47 -0.38
N ALA A 62 -8.85 -8.85 -0.77
CA ALA A 62 -7.69 -9.56 -1.29
C ALA A 62 -7.09 -10.48 -0.22
N GLY A 63 -6.90 -10.00 1.00
CA GLY A 63 -6.36 -10.77 2.10
C GLY A 63 -7.24 -11.96 2.50
N GLU A 64 -8.56 -11.80 2.58
CA GLU A 64 -9.45 -12.95 2.81
C GLU A 64 -9.43 -13.96 1.67
N THR A 65 -9.29 -13.50 0.43
CA THR A 65 -9.11 -14.40 -0.72
C THR A 65 -7.82 -15.20 -0.57
N LEU A 66 -6.71 -14.55 -0.25
CA LEU A 66 -5.42 -15.22 -0.03
C LEU A 66 -5.45 -16.18 1.18
N ARG A 67 -6.20 -15.87 2.24
CA ARG A 67 -6.41 -16.81 3.35
C ARG A 67 -7.14 -18.08 2.90
N LYS A 68 -8.13 -17.97 2.00
CA LYS A 68 -8.80 -19.15 1.42
C LYS A 68 -7.85 -20.01 0.59
N LEU A 69 -6.81 -19.40 -0.01
CA LEU A 69 -5.71 -20.13 -0.67
C LEU A 69 -4.66 -20.65 0.33
N SER A 70 -4.98 -20.68 1.63
CA SER A 70 -4.12 -21.16 2.73
C SER A 70 -2.82 -20.35 2.92
N TYR A 71 -2.87 -19.03 2.75
CA TYR A 71 -1.79 -18.13 3.17
C TYR A 71 -2.09 -17.47 4.52
N ARG A 72 -1.05 -17.10 5.26
CA ARG A 72 -1.21 -16.32 6.50
C ARG A 72 -1.10 -14.83 6.18
N VAL A 73 -2.21 -14.11 6.33
CA VAL A 73 -2.26 -12.67 5.99
C VAL A 73 -2.24 -11.82 7.25
N SER A 74 -1.41 -10.78 7.23
CA SER A 74 -1.39 -9.67 8.20
C SER A 74 -1.54 -8.35 7.47
N TYR A 75 -2.14 -7.36 8.12
CA TYR A 75 -2.29 -6.01 7.60
C TYR A 75 -1.43 -5.04 8.41
N VAL A 76 -0.80 -4.07 7.75
CA VAL A 76 -0.13 -2.95 8.42
C VAL A 76 -0.60 -1.64 7.83
N ALA A 77 -0.93 -0.69 8.70
CA ALA A 77 -1.28 0.67 8.32
C ALA A 77 -0.97 1.65 9.46
N ASP A 78 -1.20 2.95 9.23
CA ASP A 78 -1.23 3.93 10.31
C ASP A 78 -2.41 3.69 11.27
N PRO A 79 -2.39 4.24 12.49
CA PRO A 79 -3.45 4.00 13.48
C PRO A 79 -4.88 4.35 13.01
N VAL A 80 -5.04 5.38 12.18
CA VAL A 80 -6.37 5.80 11.71
C VAL A 80 -6.87 4.81 10.65
N THR A 81 -6.03 4.42 9.70
CA THR A 81 -6.36 3.40 8.69
C THR A 81 -6.59 2.03 9.32
N CYS A 82 -5.86 1.67 10.39
CA CYS A 82 -6.10 0.43 11.14
C CYS A 82 -7.54 0.33 11.66
N ASN A 83 -8.16 1.44 12.06
CA ASN A 83 -9.57 1.44 12.45
C ASN A 83 -10.50 1.12 11.28
N VAL A 84 -10.20 1.60 10.08
CA VAL A 84 -10.94 1.29 8.85
C VAL A 84 -10.78 -0.20 8.50
N LEU A 85 -9.55 -0.72 8.53
CA LEU A 85 -9.28 -2.15 8.30
C LEU A 85 -10.06 -3.06 9.27
N ARG A 86 -10.03 -2.75 10.57
CA ARG A 86 -10.78 -3.50 11.58
C ARG A 86 -12.29 -3.42 11.33
N ALA A 87 -12.82 -2.26 10.93
CA ALA A 87 -14.23 -2.12 10.57
C ALA A 87 -14.60 -2.97 9.34
N CYS A 88 -13.77 -2.96 8.29
CA CYS A 88 -13.94 -3.80 7.11
C CYS A 88 -13.93 -5.29 7.47
N LEU A 89 -12.96 -5.76 8.26
CA LEU A 89 -12.88 -7.17 8.70
C LEU A 89 -14.10 -7.59 9.52
N LYS A 90 -14.54 -6.75 10.46
CA LYS A 90 -15.76 -6.98 11.26
C LYS A 90 -17.01 -7.09 10.41
N SER A 91 -17.13 -6.26 9.36
CA SER A 91 -18.29 -6.28 8.46
C SER A 91 -18.48 -7.61 7.74
N ILE A 92 -17.40 -8.35 7.52
CA ILE A 92 -17.39 -9.68 6.89
C ILE A 92 -17.15 -10.83 7.89
N LYS A 93 -17.16 -10.53 9.19
CA LYS A 93 -16.93 -11.50 10.29
C LYS A 93 -15.57 -12.21 10.21
N ALA A 94 -14.55 -11.52 9.71
CA ALA A 94 -13.16 -11.98 9.70
C ALA A 94 -12.42 -11.56 10.99
N ASP A 95 -11.32 -12.26 11.29
CA ASP A 95 -10.46 -11.97 12.45
C ASP A 95 -9.69 -10.64 12.26
N ASP A 96 -9.79 -9.74 13.24
CA ASP A 96 -9.13 -8.43 13.22
C ASP A 96 -7.82 -8.39 14.04
N ASN A 97 -7.41 -9.49 14.68
CA ASN A 97 -6.12 -9.61 15.39
C ASN A 97 -4.90 -9.60 14.45
N CYS A 98 -5.13 -9.68 13.15
CA CYS A 98 -4.11 -9.63 12.11
C CYS A 98 -3.74 -8.22 11.66
N VAL A 99 -4.30 -7.17 12.28
CA VAL A 99 -4.05 -5.76 11.96
C VAL A 99 -3.00 -5.19 12.92
N HIS A 100 -1.90 -4.67 12.37
CA HIS A 100 -0.78 -4.12 13.11
C HIS A 100 -0.58 -2.64 12.78
N GLU A 101 -0.36 -1.83 13.80
CA GLU A 101 -0.11 -0.40 13.64
C GLU A 101 1.38 -0.14 13.39
N PHE A 102 1.65 0.71 12.40
CA PHE A 102 2.93 1.35 12.18
C PHE A 102 2.81 2.81 12.65
N TYR A 103 3.57 3.19 13.68
CA TYR A 103 3.45 4.52 14.27
C TYR A 103 4.80 5.10 14.69
N THR A 104 5.22 6.14 13.96
CA THR A 104 6.46 6.90 14.19
C THR A 104 6.38 8.22 13.41
N GLY A 105 7.23 9.19 13.79
CA GLY A 105 7.44 10.40 13.00
C GLY A 105 8.24 10.15 11.73
N HIS A 106 8.72 11.23 11.11
CA HIS A 106 9.53 11.18 9.88
C HIS A 106 11.05 11.21 10.15
N ASP A 107 11.49 10.93 11.39
CA ASP A 107 12.90 10.71 11.68
C ASP A 107 13.39 9.41 11.04
N GLU A 108 14.56 9.46 10.41
CA GLU A 108 15.08 8.33 9.64
C GLU A 108 15.35 7.09 10.50
N LYS A 109 15.87 7.26 11.71
CA LYS A 109 16.21 6.13 12.57
C LYS A 109 14.94 5.50 13.13
N GLU A 110 13.95 6.31 13.50
CA GLU A 110 12.69 5.82 14.03
C GLU A 110 11.90 5.04 12.99
N GLN A 111 11.78 5.54 11.75
CA GLN A 111 11.07 4.83 10.68
C GLN A 111 11.73 3.48 10.35
N VAL A 112 13.06 3.42 10.30
CA VAL A 112 13.81 2.17 10.03
C VAL A 112 13.64 1.19 11.18
N ALA A 113 13.71 1.65 12.43
CA ALA A 113 13.52 0.81 13.60
C ALA A 113 12.10 0.21 13.64
N GLU A 114 11.08 1.01 13.35
CA GLU A 114 9.69 0.56 13.33
C GLU A 114 9.41 -0.42 12.19
N ALA A 115 9.93 -0.14 10.99
CA ALA A 115 9.85 -1.07 9.86
C ALA A 115 10.52 -2.40 10.20
N HIS A 116 11.71 -2.39 10.79
CA HIS A 116 12.40 -3.62 11.22
C HIS A 116 11.64 -4.36 12.32
N ARG A 117 11.02 -3.68 13.28
CA ARG A 117 10.19 -4.30 14.32
C ARG A 117 9.07 -5.13 13.68
N LEU A 118 8.32 -4.53 12.76
CA LEU A 118 7.19 -5.19 12.10
C LEU A 118 7.65 -6.28 11.12
N ILE A 119 8.73 -6.07 10.35
CA ILE A 119 9.30 -7.10 9.47
C ILE A 119 9.76 -8.32 10.29
N ASN A 120 10.43 -8.11 11.43
CA ASN A 120 10.92 -9.20 12.27
C ASN A 120 9.79 -9.94 13.00
N GLN A 121 8.72 -9.22 13.36
CA GLN A 121 7.52 -9.79 13.96
C GLN A 121 6.72 -10.63 12.96
N LEU A 122 6.42 -10.08 11.79
CA LEU A 122 5.52 -10.69 10.80
C LEU A 122 6.23 -11.67 9.86
N LYS A 123 7.55 -11.52 9.70
CA LYS A 123 8.43 -12.34 8.84
C LYS A 123 7.88 -12.56 7.42
N PRO A 124 7.39 -11.51 6.72
CA PRO A 124 6.74 -11.68 5.43
C PRO A 124 7.66 -12.36 4.41
N LYS A 125 7.07 -13.23 3.58
CA LYS A 125 7.69 -13.75 2.35
C LYS A 125 7.32 -12.92 1.14
N THR A 126 6.20 -12.21 1.23
CA THR A 126 5.75 -11.25 0.22
C THR A 126 5.07 -10.09 0.93
N MET A 127 5.30 -8.88 0.43
CA MET A 127 4.55 -7.70 0.81
C MET A 127 3.70 -7.24 -0.37
N ILE A 128 2.46 -6.88 -0.09
CA ILE A 128 1.54 -6.27 -1.05
C ILE A 128 1.23 -4.86 -0.56
N ALA A 129 1.57 -3.83 -1.32
CA ALA A 129 1.12 -2.47 -1.05
C ALA A 129 -0.08 -2.14 -1.93
N GLY A 130 -1.10 -1.47 -1.38
CA GLY A 130 -2.25 -1.03 -2.15
C GLY A 130 -2.80 0.28 -1.62
N GLU A 131 -2.81 1.31 -2.45
CA GLU A 131 -3.11 2.69 -2.02
C GLU A 131 -2.33 3.08 -0.75
N LEU A 132 -1.02 2.82 -0.74
CA LEU A 132 -0.15 3.20 0.37
C LEU A 132 0.57 4.51 0.04
N CYS A 133 0.37 5.55 0.84
CA CYS A 133 1.04 6.84 0.63
C CYS A 133 2.59 6.68 0.60
N SER A 134 3.25 7.33 -0.36
CA SER A 134 4.71 7.21 -0.55
C SER A 134 5.45 8.53 -0.49
N ARG A 135 6.70 8.46 -0.03
CA ARG A 135 7.68 9.53 -0.22
C ARG A 135 7.92 9.79 -1.71
N SER A 136 7.94 11.05 -2.11
CA SER A 136 8.28 11.43 -3.49
C SER A 136 9.75 11.13 -3.79
N TRP A 137 10.09 10.74 -5.02
CA TRP A 137 11.48 10.35 -5.37
C TRP A 137 12.50 11.50 -5.29
N ASN A 138 12.04 12.75 -5.40
CA ASN A 138 12.90 13.92 -5.52
C ASN A 138 13.34 14.51 -4.17
N ASP A 139 12.48 14.46 -3.15
CA ASP A 139 12.71 15.12 -1.86
C ASP A 139 12.18 14.36 -0.64
N GLY A 140 11.59 13.18 -0.85
CA GLY A 140 11.07 12.35 0.24
C GLY A 140 9.76 12.86 0.87
N ILE A 141 9.17 13.95 0.39
CA ILE A 141 7.91 14.48 0.93
C ILE A 141 6.74 13.66 0.39
N ARG A 142 5.80 13.28 1.27
CA ARG A 142 4.54 12.66 0.87
C ARG A 142 3.57 13.72 0.38
N ARG A 143 3.01 13.52 -0.80
CA ARG A 143 2.11 14.48 -1.44
C ARG A 143 0.83 13.82 -1.91
N ASN A 144 -0.28 14.53 -1.75
CA ASN A 144 -1.53 14.16 -2.41
C ASN A 144 -1.54 14.60 -3.88
N MET A 145 -2.61 14.26 -4.60
CA MET A 145 -2.77 14.61 -6.03
C MET A 145 -2.79 16.12 -6.32
N LYS A 146 -2.95 16.98 -5.30
CA LYS A 146 -2.87 18.45 -5.42
C LYS A 146 -1.46 18.99 -5.22
N GLY A 147 -0.50 18.14 -4.85
CA GLY A 147 0.87 18.54 -4.54
C GLY A 147 1.05 19.05 -3.10
N GLU A 148 0.02 18.92 -2.26
CA GLU A 148 0.05 19.36 -0.86
C GLU A 148 0.88 18.36 -0.04
N ASN A 149 1.71 18.88 0.88
CA ASN A 149 2.45 18.05 1.83
C ASN A 149 1.47 17.43 2.84
N ILE A 150 1.51 16.11 2.95
CA ILE A 150 0.63 15.30 3.82
C ILE A 150 1.42 14.44 4.80
N ASN A 151 2.70 14.75 5.06
CA ASN A 151 3.53 14.02 6.03
C ASN A 151 2.88 13.97 7.42
N ASP A 152 2.28 15.07 7.88
CA ASP A 152 1.65 15.17 9.21
C ASP A 152 0.52 14.15 9.42
N TRP A 153 -0.06 13.65 8.34
CA TRP A 153 -1.20 12.73 8.35
C TRP A 153 -0.81 11.29 7.96
N ASN A 154 0.39 11.11 7.41
CA ASN A 154 0.84 9.84 6.85
C ASN A 154 2.19 9.47 7.48
N PRO A 155 2.20 8.60 8.51
CA PRO A 155 3.41 7.95 8.98
C PRO A 155 4.15 7.24 7.84
N PRO A 156 5.47 7.04 7.95
CA PRO A 156 6.28 6.48 6.89
C PRO A 156 6.14 4.95 6.74
N VAL A 157 4.92 4.44 6.57
CA VAL A 157 4.64 2.99 6.41
C VAL A 157 5.35 2.41 5.18
N ASP A 158 5.58 3.23 4.16
CA ASP A 158 6.35 2.89 2.95
C ASP A 158 7.81 2.47 3.25
N GLU A 159 8.35 2.82 4.42
CA GLU A 159 9.66 2.37 4.90
C GLU A 159 9.72 0.84 5.04
N MET A 160 8.60 0.17 5.32
CA MET A 160 8.56 -1.30 5.33
C MET A 160 8.98 -1.89 3.98
N LEU A 161 8.56 -1.30 2.86
CA LEU A 161 8.95 -1.77 1.53
C LEU A 161 10.43 -1.50 1.25
N VAL A 162 10.93 -0.33 1.69
CA VAL A 162 12.35 0.03 1.56
C VAL A 162 13.22 -0.99 2.28
N GLN A 163 12.90 -1.31 3.54
CA GLN A 163 13.67 -2.26 4.35
C GLN A 163 13.47 -3.72 3.94
N PHE A 164 12.34 -4.05 3.30
CA PHE A 164 12.05 -5.40 2.81
C PHE A 164 12.66 -5.71 1.44
N LYS A 165 13.10 -4.69 0.68
CA LYS A 165 13.68 -4.86 -0.65
C LYS A 165 14.80 -5.91 -0.65
N GLY A 166 14.69 -6.89 -1.56
CA GLY A 166 15.65 -7.99 -1.71
C GLY A 166 15.48 -9.15 -0.72
N ARG A 167 14.52 -9.09 0.23
CA ARG A 167 14.21 -10.17 1.18
C ARG A 167 13.06 -11.08 0.74
N GLY A 168 12.29 -10.64 -0.25
CA GLY A 168 11.12 -11.33 -0.81
C GLY A 168 10.55 -10.52 -1.97
N ILE A 169 9.29 -10.80 -2.32
CA ILE A 169 8.62 -10.15 -3.45
C ILE A 169 7.78 -8.97 -2.95
N ILE A 170 7.88 -7.82 -3.62
CA ILE A 170 7.01 -6.66 -3.39
C ILE A 170 6.06 -6.51 -4.58
N ILE A 171 4.76 -6.67 -4.32
CA ILE A 171 3.68 -6.35 -5.25
C ILE A 171 3.09 -5.01 -4.83
N ALA A 172 2.83 -4.10 -5.77
CA ALA A 172 2.25 -2.81 -5.45
C ALA A 172 1.12 -2.44 -6.40
N VAL A 173 -0.01 -2.01 -5.84
CA VAL A 173 -1.18 -1.52 -6.56
C VAL A 173 -1.32 -0.02 -6.31
N GLY A 174 -1.43 0.77 -7.37
CA GLY A 174 -1.65 2.21 -7.29
C GLY A 174 -2.42 2.75 -8.50
N ASP A 175 -2.92 3.98 -8.40
CA ASP A 175 -3.75 4.60 -9.43
C ASP A 175 -3.42 6.08 -9.74
N GLY A 176 -2.56 6.71 -8.93
CA GLY A 176 -2.14 8.11 -9.01
C GLY A 176 -0.64 8.31 -9.25
N GLY A 177 0.18 7.33 -8.91
CA GLY A 177 1.64 7.33 -9.04
C GLY A 177 2.41 7.84 -7.82
N ASN A 178 1.72 8.38 -6.82
CA ASN A 178 2.25 8.80 -5.51
C ASN A 178 2.15 7.70 -4.43
N GLU A 179 1.75 6.49 -4.83
CA GLU A 179 1.65 5.32 -3.97
C GLU A 179 2.94 4.50 -3.96
N ALA A 180 3.19 3.81 -2.86
CA ALA A 180 4.43 3.11 -2.62
C ALA A 180 4.53 1.90 -3.56
N GLY A 181 5.65 1.79 -4.27
CA GLY A 181 5.88 0.77 -5.26
C GLY A 181 5.74 1.25 -6.71
N MET A 182 5.34 2.51 -6.93
CA MET A 182 5.22 3.10 -8.27
C MET A 182 6.52 3.72 -8.81
N ALA A 183 7.65 3.64 -8.09
CA ALA A 183 8.91 4.27 -8.53
C ALA A 183 9.45 3.75 -9.87
N ASN A 184 9.13 2.50 -10.23
CA ASN A 184 9.49 1.90 -11.52
C ASN A 184 8.85 2.65 -12.72
N LEU A 185 7.79 3.41 -12.46
CA LEU A 185 6.98 4.11 -13.45
C LEU A 185 7.15 5.64 -13.37
N LYS A 186 8.03 6.12 -12.47
CA LYS A 186 8.16 7.55 -12.10
C LYS A 186 8.39 8.50 -13.26
N ASP A 187 9.08 8.05 -14.31
CA ASP A 187 9.44 8.90 -15.45
C ASP A 187 8.21 9.25 -16.32
N ASN A 188 7.12 8.48 -16.20
CA ASN A 188 5.87 8.73 -16.91
C ASN A 188 4.73 9.24 -16.00
N ILE A 189 4.93 9.23 -14.69
CA ILE A 189 3.94 9.73 -13.73
C ILE A 189 3.80 11.25 -13.92
N PRO A 190 2.58 11.78 -14.10
CA PRO A 190 2.37 13.21 -14.27
C PRO A 190 2.74 13.99 -12.99
N LEU A 191 2.98 15.29 -13.16
CA LEU A 191 3.01 16.22 -12.03
C LEU A 191 1.63 16.25 -11.33
N ALA A 192 1.62 16.75 -10.10
CA ALA A 192 0.40 17.03 -9.38
C ALA A 192 -0.52 17.99 -10.15
N SER A 193 -1.78 18.11 -9.71
CA SER A 193 -2.78 18.93 -10.41
C SER A 193 -2.44 20.42 -10.49
N ASP A 194 -1.49 20.90 -9.69
CA ASP A 194 -0.93 22.25 -9.78
C ASP A 194 0.02 22.45 -10.98
N GLY A 195 0.33 21.38 -11.72
CA GLY A 195 1.13 21.40 -12.94
C GLY A 195 2.63 21.62 -12.73
N LYS A 196 3.12 21.64 -11.49
CA LYS A 196 4.52 21.97 -11.16
C LYS A 196 5.14 21.04 -10.10
N THR A 197 4.33 20.41 -9.26
CA THR A 197 4.83 19.64 -8.13
C THR A 197 5.06 18.17 -8.50
N ILE A 198 6.25 17.66 -8.18
CA ILE A 198 6.58 16.24 -8.33
C ILE A 198 5.98 15.47 -7.15
N MET A 199 5.16 14.47 -7.44
CA MET A 199 4.54 13.57 -6.46
C MET A 199 4.86 12.08 -6.70
N ALA A 200 5.57 11.78 -7.79
CA ALA A 200 5.88 10.41 -8.18
C ALA A 200 6.65 9.69 -7.06
N SER A 201 6.22 8.47 -6.73
CA SER A 201 6.79 7.67 -5.65
C SER A 201 8.29 7.41 -5.85
N GLY A 202 9.03 7.45 -4.74
CA GLY A 202 10.42 7.01 -4.64
C GLY A 202 10.59 5.56 -4.19
N VAL A 203 9.50 4.84 -3.94
CA VAL A 203 9.53 3.47 -3.40
C VAL A 203 9.29 2.45 -4.51
N TYR A 204 10.21 1.48 -4.61
CA TYR A 204 10.24 0.44 -5.64
C TYR A 204 9.31 -0.73 -5.32
N SER A 205 8.80 -1.39 -6.37
CA SER A 205 8.19 -2.73 -6.27
C SER A 205 8.74 -3.65 -7.36
N ASP A 206 8.70 -4.97 -7.12
CA ASP A 206 9.07 -5.98 -8.12
C ASP A 206 7.99 -6.14 -9.19
N ILE A 207 6.74 -5.96 -8.78
CA ILE A 207 5.57 -6.09 -9.64
C ILE A 207 4.60 -4.93 -9.36
N PRO A 208 4.74 -3.81 -10.08
CA PRO A 208 3.73 -2.76 -10.05
C PRO A 208 2.49 -3.19 -10.84
N VAL A 209 1.32 -2.85 -10.32
CA VAL A 209 0.00 -3.03 -10.92
C VAL A 209 -0.70 -1.69 -10.89
N THR A 210 -1.05 -1.16 -12.05
CA THR A 210 -1.87 0.05 -12.13
C THR A 210 -3.32 -0.30 -12.33
N SER A 211 -4.22 0.33 -11.56
CA SER A 211 -5.66 0.17 -11.69
C SER A 211 -6.32 1.55 -11.68
N TRP A 212 -7.56 1.67 -12.15
CA TRP A 212 -8.32 2.92 -11.99
C TRP A 212 -8.66 3.23 -10.53
N ASN A 213 -8.69 2.18 -9.71
CA ASN A 213 -8.98 2.20 -8.29
C ASN A 213 -8.20 1.04 -7.65
N SER A 214 -7.44 1.32 -6.60
CA SER A 214 -6.55 0.35 -5.97
C SER A 214 -7.31 -0.81 -5.32
N ASN A 215 -8.53 -0.59 -4.81
CA ASN A 215 -9.35 -1.69 -4.30
C ASN A 215 -9.63 -2.74 -5.38
N LEU A 216 -9.91 -2.32 -6.61
CA LEU A 216 -10.14 -3.23 -7.74
C LEU A 216 -8.85 -3.95 -8.15
N GLY A 217 -7.71 -3.25 -8.14
CA GLY A 217 -6.42 -3.84 -8.50
C GLY A 217 -6.00 -4.93 -7.49
N LEU A 218 -6.16 -4.67 -6.19
CA LEU A 218 -5.88 -5.65 -5.13
C LEU A 218 -6.78 -6.89 -5.28
N GLN A 219 -8.08 -6.67 -5.48
CA GLN A 219 -9.02 -7.77 -5.71
C GLN A 219 -8.68 -8.55 -6.98
N ALA A 220 -8.28 -7.88 -8.06
CA ALA A 220 -7.90 -8.54 -9.31
C ALA A 220 -6.70 -9.48 -9.12
N VAL A 221 -5.63 -9.01 -8.45
CA VAL A 221 -4.45 -9.84 -8.15
C VAL A 221 -4.85 -11.10 -7.39
N ALA A 222 -5.63 -10.96 -6.31
CA ALA A 222 -6.04 -12.09 -5.49
C ALA A 222 -7.03 -13.03 -6.22
N SER A 223 -7.96 -12.48 -7.01
CA SER A 223 -8.95 -13.26 -7.77
C SER A 223 -8.30 -14.06 -8.88
N VAL A 224 -7.33 -13.48 -9.58
CA VAL A 224 -6.55 -14.18 -10.61
C VAL A 224 -5.74 -15.32 -9.97
N ALA A 225 -5.13 -15.09 -8.80
CA ALA A 225 -4.47 -16.17 -8.05
C ALA A 225 -5.46 -17.29 -7.69
N ALA A 226 -6.64 -16.95 -7.17
CA ALA A 226 -7.66 -17.93 -6.81
C ALA A 226 -8.24 -18.71 -8.01
N ALA A 227 -8.30 -18.09 -9.18
CA ALA A 227 -8.77 -18.74 -10.40
C ALA A 227 -7.73 -19.68 -11.03
N MET A 228 -6.47 -19.59 -10.61
CA MET A 228 -5.33 -20.32 -11.17
C MET A 228 -4.75 -21.40 -10.24
N GLU A 229 -5.23 -21.47 -8.99
CA GLU A 229 -4.95 -22.57 -8.06
C GLU A 229 -5.70 -23.85 -8.47
#